data_AF-A0A7Y2U643-F1
#
_entry.id   AF-A0A7Y2U643-F1
#
_cell.length_a   1.000
_cell.length_b   1.000
_cell.length_c   1.000
_cell.angle_alpha   90.00
_cell.angle_beta   90.00
_cell.angle_gamma   90.00
#
_symmetry.space_group_name_H-M   'P 1'
#
loop_
_entity.id
_entity.type
_entity.pdbx_description
1 polymer ?
#
loop_
_entity_poly.entity_id
_entity_poly.type
_entity_poly.pdbx_seq_one_letter_code
_entity_poly.pdbx_strand_id
1 'polypeptide(L)'
;MKPLDAADLARADYLIQTLEDGVISVDDRQELMNLMREHASVRELYLKHTEMVALLKESAESRVQLGTMPVSEEFLKYQRRKSAMVSLTVGIAAILLVSVGFLIFQVSQRITDDQDWIVMEQSVDAKYAISYSDREDRDTRTLEAGDKISLKQGLVQLTFPSGVEAIIEGPSEVKLISDLSVKMDGGLA
;
A
#
# COMPACT_ATOMS: atom_id res chain seq x y z
N MET A 1 -29.90 30.53 -32.88
CA MET A 1 -28.79 29.57 -33.10
C MET A 1 -28.20 29.84 -34.47
N LYS A 2 -26.88 29.95 -34.57
CA LYS A 2 -26.21 30.25 -35.84
C LYS A 2 -26.21 28.98 -36.70
N PRO A 3 -26.72 29.03 -37.96
CA PRO A 3 -26.58 27.91 -38.88
C PRO A 3 -25.09 27.66 -39.11
N LEU A 4 -24.69 26.40 -39.00
CA LEU A 4 -23.31 25.97 -39.19
C LEU A 4 -23.02 25.91 -40.70
N ASP A 5 -21.86 26.39 -41.12
CA ASP A 5 -21.43 26.28 -42.52
C ASP A 5 -21.11 24.81 -42.87
N ALA A 6 -21.20 24.45 -44.14
CA ALA A 6 -20.89 23.12 -44.63
C ALA A 6 -19.45 22.71 -44.34
N ALA A 7 -18.51 23.66 -44.36
CA ALA A 7 -17.11 23.43 -44.02
C ALA A 7 -16.93 23.05 -42.55
N ASP A 8 -17.58 23.78 -41.64
CA ASP A 8 -17.51 23.52 -40.20
C ASP A 8 -18.19 22.19 -39.84
N LEU A 9 -19.23 21.81 -40.57
CA LEU A 9 -19.93 20.53 -40.38
C LEU A 9 -19.05 19.34 -40.82
N ALA A 10 -18.34 19.47 -41.93
CA ALA A 10 -17.37 18.47 -42.38
C ALA A 10 -16.17 18.37 -41.42
N ARG A 11 -15.71 19.51 -40.88
CA ARG A 11 -14.66 19.54 -39.86
C ARG A 11 -15.12 18.82 -38.58
N ALA A 12 -16.33 19.11 -38.12
CA ALA A 12 -16.90 18.43 -36.96
C ALA A 12 -17.03 16.91 -37.17
N ASP A 13 -17.45 16.48 -38.36
CA ASP A 13 -17.54 15.05 -38.71
C ASP A 13 -16.19 14.34 -38.59
N TYR A 14 -15.13 14.94 -39.15
CA TYR A 14 -13.76 14.43 -39.03
C TYR A 14 -13.27 14.37 -37.58
N LEU A 15 -13.56 15.42 -36.79
CA LEU A 15 -13.19 15.46 -35.38
C LEU A 15 -13.93 14.40 -34.55
N ILE A 16 -15.19 14.11 -34.87
CA ILE A 16 -15.95 13.04 -34.22
C ILE A 16 -15.35 11.68 -34.56
N GLN A 17 -15.05 11.41 -35.84
CA GLN A 17 -14.43 10.13 -36.25
C GLN A 17 -13.08 9.90 -35.56
N THR A 18 -12.21 10.92 -35.53
CA THR A 18 -10.90 10.81 -34.85
C THR A 18 -11.02 10.65 -33.33
N LEU A 19 -12.07 11.21 -32.72
CA LEU A 19 -12.41 10.99 -31.31
C LEU A 19 -12.81 9.52 -31.07
N GLU A 20 -13.65 8.95 -31.94
CA GLU A 20 -14.10 7.56 -31.85
C GLU A 20 -12.96 6.56 -32.05
N ASP A 21 -12.04 6.87 -32.95
CA ASP A 21 -10.81 6.11 -33.18
C ASP A 21 -9.79 6.24 -32.03
N GLY A 22 -9.98 7.20 -31.11
CA GLY A 22 -9.09 7.44 -29.97
C GLY A 22 -7.76 8.11 -30.32
N VAL A 23 -7.67 8.75 -31.50
CA VAL A 23 -6.44 9.39 -32.02
C VAL A 23 -6.53 10.92 -32.03
N ILE A 24 -7.62 11.49 -31.53
CA ILE A 24 -7.82 12.95 -31.48
C ILE A 24 -6.76 13.65 -30.62
N SER A 25 -6.21 14.75 -31.14
CA SER A 25 -5.27 15.59 -30.39
C SER A 25 -5.98 16.43 -29.31
N VAL A 26 -5.21 17.01 -28.38
CA VAL A 26 -5.79 17.87 -27.32
C VAL A 26 -6.44 19.13 -27.91
N ASP A 27 -5.79 19.75 -28.90
CA ASP A 27 -6.28 20.97 -29.55
C ASP A 27 -7.55 20.69 -30.36
N ASP A 28 -7.53 19.62 -31.16
CA ASP A 28 -8.68 19.15 -31.95
C ASP A 28 -9.87 18.78 -31.05
N ARG A 29 -9.61 18.17 -29.89
CA ARG A 29 -10.65 17.86 -28.90
C ARG A 29 -11.25 19.14 -28.34
N GLN A 30 -10.43 20.16 -28.06
CA GLN A 30 -10.94 21.44 -27.57
C GLN A 30 -11.78 22.16 -28.63
N GLU A 31 -11.36 22.10 -29.90
CA GLU A 31 -12.12 22.61 -31.06
C GLU A 31 -13.50 21.94 -31.15
N LEU A 32 -13.54 20.60 -31.11
CA LEU A 32 -14.79 19.84 -31.15
C LEU A 32 -15.73 20.22 -30.00
N MET A 33 -15.21 20.36 -28.78
CA MET A 33 -16.01 20.75 -27.62
C MET A 33 -16.61 22.15 -27.76
N ASN A 34 -15.88 23.09 -28.39
CA ASN A 34 -16.40 24.42 -28.66
C ASN A 34 -17.53 24.36 -29.71
N LEU A 35 -17.31 23.63 -30.81
CA LEU A 35 -18.32 23.42 -31.85
C LEU A 35 -19.60 22.77 -31.29
N MET A 36 -19.46 21.76 -30.42
CA MET A 36 -20.59 21.10 -29.75
C MET A 36 -21.35 22.01 -28.79
N ARG A 37 -20.70 23.01 -28.16
CA ARG A 37 -21.39 23.99 -27.31
C ARG A 37 -22.22 24.96 -28.13
N GLU A 38 -21.63 25.47 -29.20
CA GLU A 38 -22.20 26.55 -30.00
C GLU A 38 -23.30 26.06 -30.96
N HIS A 39 -23.19 24.82 -31.45
CA HIS A 39 -24.05 24.31 -32.52
C HIS A 39 -24.78 23.02 -32.14
N ALA A 40 -26.11 23.06 -32.18
CA ALA A 40 -26.95 21.89 -31.91
C ALA A 40 -26.79 20.79 -32.95
N SER A 41 -26.58 21.15 -34.23
CA SER A 41 -26.36 20.22 -35.33
C SER A 41 -25.13 19.33 -35.12
N VAL A 42 -24.07 19.86 -34.51
CA VAL A 42 -22.86 19.08 -34.19
C VAL A 42 -23.13 18.04 -33.10
N ARG A 43 -23.96 18.39 -32.09
CA ARG A 43 -24.36 17.44 -31.06
C ARG A 43 -25.23 16.32 -31.63
N GLU A 44 -26.15 16.66 -32.53
CA GLU A 44 -26.97 15.68 -33.23
C GLU A 44 -26.12 14.73 -34.09
N LEU A 45 -25.13 15.27 -34.81
CA LEU A 45 -24.16 14.49 -35.57
C LEU A 45 -23.37 13.53 -34.67
N TYR A 46 -22.86 14.00 -33.52
CA TYR A 46 -22.16 13.18 -32.54
C TYR A 46 -23.04 12.03 -32.01
N LEU A 47 -24.29 12.31 -31.65
CA LEU A 47 -25.23 11.28 -31.18
C LEU A 47 -25.46 10.20 -32.24
N LYS A 48 -25.60 10.59 -33.50
CA LYS A 48 -25.79 9.67 -34.62
C LYS A 48 -24.60 8.73 -34.81
N HIS A 49 -23.37 9.25 -34.71
CA HIS A 49 -22.16 8.43 -34.79
C HIS A 49 -22.07 7.45 -33.61
N THR A 50 -22.29 7.94 -32.39
CA THR A 50 -22.28 7.09 -31.18
C THR A 50 -23.34 5.98 -31.26
N GLU A 51 -24.55 6.29 -31.74
CA GLU A 51 -25.61 5.30 -31.96
C GLU A 51 -25.19 4.24 -32.98
N MET A 52 -24.59 4.67 -34.11
CA MET A 52 -24.10 3.75 -35.13
C MET A 52 -23.03 2.81 -34.58
N VAL A 53 -22.04 3.35 -33.84
CA VAL A 53 -20.97 2.55 -33.21
C VAL A 53 -21.57 1.56 -32.20
N ALA A 54 -22.55 1.97 -31.41
CA ALA A 54 -23.22 1.09 -30.46
C ALA A 54 -23.94 -0.07 -31.16
N LEU A 55 -24.71 0.21 -32.22
CA LEU A 55 -25.41 -0.81 -33.01
C LEU A 55 -24.44 -1.78 -33.70
N LEU A 56 -23.32 -1.27 -34.22
CA LEU A 56 -22.29 -2.11 -34.82
C LEU A 56 -21.65 -3.04 -33.78
N LYS A 57 -21.39 -2.53 -32.58
CA LYS A 57 -20.84 -3.32 -31.47
C LYS A 57 -21.81 -4.41 -31.03
N GLU A 58 -23.09 -4.07 -30.84
CA GLU A 58 -24.14 -5.03 -30.49
C GLU A 58 -24.30 -6.12 -31.57
N SER A 59 -24.28 -5.73 -32.85
CA SER A 59 -24.33 -6.69 -33.96
C SER A 59 -23.11 -7.60 -33.97
N ALA A 60 -21.91 -7.06 -33.72
CA ALA A 60 -20.69 -7.85 -33.63
C ALA A 60 -20.75 -8.85 -32.46
N GLU A 61 -21.16 -8.42 -31.26
CA GLU A 61 -21.32 -9.28 -30.09
C GLU A 61 -22.36 -10.38 -30.33
N SER A 62 -23.47 -10.04 -30.96
CA SER A 62 -24.51 -11.01 -31.34
C SER A 62 -23.99 -12.06 -32.34
N ARG A 63 -23.19 -11.65 -33.32
CA ARG A 63 -22.55 -12.57 -34.28
C ARG A 63 -21.51 -13.46 -33.63
N VAL A 64 -20.77 -12.97 -32.64
CA VAL A 64 -19.86 -13.78 -31.82
C VAL A 64 -20.64 -14.86 -31.06
N GLN A 65 -21.74 -14.49 -30.39
CA GLN A 65 -22.57 -15.44 -29.65
C GLN A 65 -23.20 -16.51 -30.56
N LEU A 66 -23.59 -16.12 -31.78
CA LEU A 66 -24.14 -17.02 -32.79
C LEU A 66 -23.06 -17.84 -33.54
N GLY A 67 -21.77 -17.63 -33.26
CA GLY A 67 -20.67 -18.32 -33.93
C GLY A 67 -20.55 -18.01 -35.42
N THR A 68 -21.15 -16.91 -35.90
CA THR A 68 -21.21 -16.53 -37.32
C THR A 68 -20.23 -15.42 -37.69
N MET A 69 -19.42 -14.95 -36.74
CA MET A 69 -18.43 -13.91 -37.02
C MET A 69 -17.30 -14.49 -37.89
N PRO A 70 -17.04 -13.94 -39.09
CA PRO A 70 -15.83 -14.28 -39.83
C PRO A 70 -14.64 -13.79 -39.01
N VAL A 71 -13.94 -14.72 -38.40
CA VAL A 71 -12.78 -14.40 -37.58
C VAL A 71 -11.61 -14.13 -38.52
N SER A 72 -11.25 -12.86 -38.70
CA SER A 72 -9.96 -12.53 -39.31
C SER A 72 -8.83 -12.97 -38.37
N GLU A 73 -7.77 -13.58 -38.90
CA GLU A 73 -6.64 -14.05 -38.09
C GLU A 73 -5.98 -12.93 -37.27
N GLU A 74 -6.07 -11.69 -37.74
CA GLU A 74 -5.55 -10.50 -37.07
C GLU A 74 -6.31 -10.17 -35.78
N PHE A 75 -7.64 -10.37 -35.76
CA PHE A 75 -8.47 -10.13 -34.59
C PHE A 75 -8.15 -11.13 -33.46
N LEU A 76 -7.88 -12.39 -33.81
CA LEU A 76 -7.44 -13.42 -32.84
C LEU A 76 -6.09 -13.09 -32.21
N LYS A 77 -5.15 -12.57 -32.99
CA LYS A 77 -3.82 -12.17 -32.46
C LYS A 77 -3.94 -11.01 -31.48
N TYR A 78 -4.81 -10.03 -31.75
CA TYR A 78 -5.04 -8.90 -30.87
C TYR A 78 -5.75 -9.31 -29.57
N GLN A 79 -6.78 -10.17 -29.66
CA GLN A 79 -7.49 -10.67 -28.48
C GLN A 79 -6.61 -11.54 -27.58
N ARG A 80 -5.73 -12.38 -28.16
CA ARG A 80 -4.74 -13.17 -27.40
C ARG A 80 -3.75 -12.27 -26.65
N ARG A 81 -3.29 -11.17 -27.25
CA ARG A 81 -2.38 -10.22 -26.58
C ARG A 81 -3.04 -9.52 -25.39
N LYS A 82 -4.29 -9.06 -25.53
CA LYS A 82 -5.03 -8.45 -24.40
C LYS A 82 -5.27 -9.45 -23.27
N SER A 83 -5.69 -10.68 -23.59
CA SER A 83 -5.94 -11.71 -22.58
C SER A 83 -4.65 -12.13 -21.84
N ALA A 84 -3.52 -12.21 -22.55
CA ALA A 84 -2.21 -12.49 -21.95
C ALA A 84 -1.71 -11.37 -21.04
N MET A 85 -2.00 -10.10 -21.34
CA MET A 85 -1.68 -8.99 -20.43
C MET A 85 -2.53 -9.01 -19.16
N VAL A 86 -3.82 -9.34 -19.27
CA VAL A 86 -4.71 -9.44 -18.10
C VAL A 86 -4.28 -10.57 -17.17
N SER A 87 -3.90 -11.75 -17.70
CA SER A 87 -3.41 -12.85 -16.86
C SER A 87 -2.09 -12.54 -16.14
N LEU A 88 -1.20 -11.76 -16.77
CA LEU A 88 0.04 -11.28 -16.18
C LEU A 88 -0.21 -10.38 -14.95
N THR A 89 -1.20 -9.49 -15.03
CA THR A 89 -1.53 -8.59 -13.90
C THR A 89 -2.12 -9.32 -12.70
N VAL A 90 -2.94 -10.36 -12.92
CA VAL A 90 -3.52 -11.19 -11.85
C VAL A 90 -2.43 -12.02 -11.16
N GLY A 91 -1.45 -12.54 -11.90
CA GLY A 91 -0.33 -13.28 -11.34
C GLY A 91 0.55 -12.45 -10.39
N ILE A 92 0.82 -11.19 -10.75
CA ILE A 92 1.64 -10.28 -9.93
C ILE A 92 0.91 -9.94 -8.61
N ALA A 93 -0.40 -9.71 -8.65
CA ALA A 93 -1.18 -9.42 -7.44
C ALA A 93 -1.21 -10.60 -6.46
N ALA A 94 -1.31 -11.84 -6.95
CA ALA A 94 -1.27 -13.04 -6.12
C ALA A 94 0.10 -13.23 -5.44
N ILE A 95 1.19 -13.00 -6.16
CA ILE A 95 2.56 -13.10 -5.61
C ILE A 95 2.79 -12.04 -4.52
N LEU A 96 2.30 -10.82 -4.73
CA LEU A 96 2.40 -9.75 -3.72
C LEU A 96 1.65 -10.13 -2.43
N LEU A 97 0.43 -10.65 -2.52
CA LEU A 97 -0.33 -11.07 -1.33
C LEU A 97 0.36 -12.21 -0.56
N VAL A 98 0.92 -13.20 -1.26
CA VAL A 98 1.69 -14.29 -0.63
C VAL A 98 2.96 -13.76 0.04
N SER A 99 3.67 -12.82 -0.59
CA SER A 99 4.88 -12.23 -0.02
C SER A 99 4.62 -11.42 1.25
N VAL A 100 3.52 -10.65 1.29
CA VAL A 100 3.10 -9.89 2.46
C VAL A 100 2.67 -10.83 3.59
N GLY A 101 1.91 -11.89 3.27
CA GLY A 101 1.54 -12.91 4.24
C GLY A 101 2.76 -13.60 4.87
N PHE A 102 3.79 -13.89 4.06
CA PHE A 102 5.03 -14.49 4.54
C PHE A 102 5.82 -13.55 5.46
N LEU A 103 5.87 -12.25 5.14
CA LEU A 103 6.52 -11.26 6.01
C LEU A 103 5.81 -11.11 7.36
N ILE A 104 4.48 -11.07 7.37
CA ILE A 104 3.70 -11.01 8.63
C ILE A 104 3.94 -12.26 9.47
N PHE A 105 3.97 -13.44 8.85
CA PHE A 105 4.25 -14.70 9.54
C PHE A 105 5.66 -14.73 10.14
N GLN A 106 6.66 -14.25 9.40
CA GLN A 106 8.05 -14.22 9.86
C GLN A 106 8.28 -13.22 11.00
N VAL A 107 7.57 -12.08 10.99
CA VAL A 107 7.58 -11.10 12.09
C VAL A 107 6.84 -11.66 13.32
N SER A 108 5.71 -12.34 13.12
CA SER A 108 4.95 -12.98 14.21
C SER A 108 5.78 -14.05 14.93
N GLN A 109 6.56 -14.85 14.20
CA GLN A 109 7.47 -15.83 14.81
C GLN A 109 8.61 -15.20 15.63
N ARG A 110 9.00 -13.94 15.38
CA ARG A 110 10.00 -13.24 16.22
C ARG A 110 9.44 -12.70 17.52
N ILE A 111 8.12 -12.62 17.67
CA ILE A 111 7.44 -12.19 18.90
C ILE A 111 7.18 -13.40 19.84
N THR A 112 7.42 -14.63 19.37
CA THR A 112 7.34 -15.86 20.18
C THR A 112 8.72 -16.37 20.57
N ASP A 113 9.65 -15.49 20.95
CA ASP A 113 10.76 -15.90 21.80
C ASP A 113 10.37 -15.54 23.24
N ASP A 114 10.22 -16.59 24.04
CA ASP A 114 9.73 -16.63 25.42
C ASP A 114 10.75 -16.01 26.39
N GLN A 115 11.07 -14.72 26.18
CA GLN A 115 12.07 -13.98 26.96
C GLN A 115 11.46 -12.76 27.65
N ASP A 116 10.67 -12.98 28.69
CA ASP A 116 10.20 -11.96 29.64
C ASP A 116 11.29 -11.63 30.70
N TRP A 117 12.54 -11.40 30.28
CA TRP A 117 13.62 -11.06 31.20
C TRP A 117 14.43 -9.87 30.70
N ILE A 118 14.66 -8.92 31.60
CA ILE A 118 15.48 -7.73 31.36
C ILE A 118 16.91 -8.08 31.71
N VAL A 119 17.82 -7.86 30.76
CA VAL A 119 19.24 -8.20 30.91
C VAL A 119 20.03 -6.96 31.31
N MET A 120 20.79 -7.08 32.39
CA MET A 120 21.78 -6.08 32.78
C MET A 120 23.10 -6.39 32.08
N GLU A 121 23.41 -5.62 31.04
CA GLU A 121 24.56 -5.90 30.15
C GLU A 121 25.87 -5.28 30.65
N GLN A 122 25.83 -4.06 31.18
CA GLN A 122 27.05 -3.32 31.52
C GLN A 122 26.90 -2.50 32.79
N SER A 123 27.94 -2.53 33.63
CA SER A 123 28.10 -1.66 34.79
C SER A 123 29.48 -0.99 34.76
N VAL A 124 29.52 0.32 34.95
CA VAL A 124 30.76 1.10 35.05
C VAL A 124 30.82 1.73 36.44
N ASP A 125 31.77 1.25 37.25
CA ASP A 125 31.99 1.65 38.66
C ASP A 125 30.70 1.62 39.53
N ALA A 126 29.78 0.71 39.16
CA ALA A 126 28.46 0.65 39.75
C ALA A 126 28.48 -0.09 41.09
N LYS A 127 27.97 0.54 42.15
CA LYS A 127 27.62 -0.15 43.40
C LYS A 127 26.11 -0.27 43.48
N TYR A 128 25.59 -1.45 43.15
CA TYR A 128 24.17 -1.72 43.16
C TYR A 128 23.82 -2.89 44.08
N ALA A 129 22.56 -2.94 44.50
CA ALA A 129 21.95 -4.08 45.18
C ALA A 129 20.62 -4.39 44.50
N ILE A 130 20.38 -5.66 44.20
CA ILE A 130 19.12 -6.14 43.64
C ILE A 130 18.33 -6.83 44.75
N SER A 131 17.08 -6.44 44.93
CA SER A 131 16.12 -7.12 45.80
C SER A 131 15.13 -7.85 44.90
N TYR A 132 15.27 -9.18 44.84
CA TYR A 132 14.37 -10.05 44.08
C TYR A 132 13.05 -10.24 44.81
N SER A 133 11.94 -10.25 44.09
CA SER A 133 10.62 -10.36 44.73
C SER A 133 10.25 -11.78 45.15
N ASP A 134 10.75 -12.84 44.49
CA ASP A 134 10.20 -14.19 44.74
C ASP A 134 11.11 -15.43 44.56
N ARG A 135 12.42 -15.35 44.24
CA ARG A 135 13.32 -16.55 44.23
C ARG A 135 14.77 -16.22 44.56
N GLU A 136 15.39 -17.02 45.44
CA GLU A 136 16.78 -16.85 45.93
C GLU A 136 17.88 -17.31 44.95
N ASP A 137 17.54 -18.05 43.88
CA ASP A 137 18.51 -18.57 42.90
C ASP A 137 18.17 -18.08 41.48
N ARG A 138 18.44 -16.79 41.21
CA ARG A 138 18.41 -16.22 39.86
C ARG A 138 19.81 -15.79 39.42
N ASP A 139 20.07 -15.91 38.13
CA ASP A 139 21.29 -15.36 37.55
C ASP A 139 21.31 -13.85 37.83
N THR A 140 22.41 -13.37 38.41
CA THR A 140 22.60 -11.98 38.88
C THR A 140 22.42 -10.89 37.80
N ARG A 141 22.20 -11.27 36.55
CA ARG A 141 22.06 -10.39 35.39
C ARG A 141 20.65 -10.36 34.80
N THR A 142 19.72 -11.14 35.34
CA THR A 142 18.36 -11.25 34.82
C THR A 142 17.38 -10.66 35.82
N LEU A 143 16.50 -9.79 35.33
CA LEU A 143 15.53 -9.06 36.14
C LEU A 143 14.13 -9.30 35.60
N GLU A 144 13.17 -9.45 36.51
CA GLU A 144 11.76 -9.60 36.19
C GLU A 144 10.92 -8.44 36.74
N ALA A 145 9.70 -8.30 36.24
CA ALA A 145 8.71 -7.39 36.79
C ALA A 145 8.50 -7.64 38.30
N GLY A 146 8.67 -6.60 39.11
CA GLY A 146 8.60 -6.67 40.58
C GLY A 146 9.94 -6.50 41.28
N ASP A 147 11.06 -6.80 40.59
CA ASP A 147 12.40 -6.65 41.15
C ASP A 147 12.75 -5.17 41.38
N LYS A 148 13.62 -4.93 42.38
CA LYS A 148 14.11 -3.59 42.71
C LYS A 148 15.63 -3.53 42.59
N ILE A 149 16.12 -2.50 41.92
CA ILE A 149 17.54 -2.18 41.82
C ILE A 149 17.80 -0.90 42.62
N SER A 150 18.67 -0.97 43.61
CA SER A 150 19.18 0.20 44.32
C SER A 150 20.59 0.48 43.86
N LEU A 151 20.78 1.56 43.08
CA LEU A 151 22.07 1.99 42.56
C LEU A 151 22.60 3.12 43.43
N LYS A 152 23.72 2.89 44.13
CA LYS A 152 24.32 3.90 45.04
C LYS A 152 25.27 4.85 44.33
N GLN A 153 25.93 4.39 43.27
CA GLN A 153 26.89 5.14 42.44
C GLN A 153 27.15 4.37 41.15
N GLY A 154 27.62 5.07 40.10
CA GLY A 154 28.00 4.49 38.81
C GLY A 154 26.87 4.44 37.79
N LEU A 155 27.11 3.80 36.66
CA LEU A 155 26.15 3.66 35.57
C LEU A 155 25.79 2.20 35.33
N VAL A 156 24.52 1.94 35.05
CA VAL A 156 24.00 0.61 34.68
C VAL A 156 23.20 0.72 33.39
N GLN A 157 23.47 -0.19 32.44
CA GLN A 157 22.69 -0.35 31.22
C GLN A 157 21.76 -1.55 31.35
N LEU A 158 20.48 -1.32 31.08
CA LEU A 158 19.41 -2.33 31.04
C LEU A 158 18.89 -2.47 29.62
N THR A 159 18.77 -3.71 29.15
CA THR A 159 18.21 -4.03 27.84
C THR A 159 16.89 -4.77 28.05
N PHE A 160 15.80 -4.18 27.54
CA PHE A 160 14.45 -4.73 27.64
C PHE A 160 14.16 -5.69 26.49
N PRO A 161 13.24 -6.66 26.65
CA PRO A 161 12.81 -7.56 25.57
C PRO A 161 12.31 -6.84 24.31
N SER A 162 11.81 -5.61 24.45
CA SER A 162 11.42 -4.74 23.34
C SER A 162 12.58 -4.22 22.49
N GLY A 163 13.83 -4.45 22.90
CA GLY A 163 15.03 -3.86 22.31
C GLY A 163 15.29 -2.42 22.74
N VAL A 164 14.54 -1.90 23.71
CA VAL A 164 14.83 -0.60 24.34
C VAL A 164 16.04 -0.77 25.27
N GLU A 165 16.98 0.17 25.17
CA GLU A 165 18.13 0.27 26.07
C GLU A 165 17.91 1.45 27.01
N ALA A 166 18.07 1.25 28.32
CA ALA A 166 18.03 2.31 29.32
C ALA A 166 19.36 2.39 30.05
N ILE A 167 19.90 3.60 30.17
CA ILE A 167 21.11 3.89 30.94
C ILE A 167 20.69 4.63 32.20
N ILE A 168 21.06 4.10 33.36
CA ILE A 168 20.68 4.65 34.65
C ILE A 168 21.93 5.08 35.40
N GLU A 169 21.97 6.35 35.82
CA GLU A 169 23.03 6.89 36.66
C GLU A 169 22.62 6.94 38.14
N GLY A 170 23.52 6.51 39.02
CA GLY A 170 23.31 6.55 40.48
C GLY A 170 23.60 7.94 41.09
N PRO A 171 23.05 8.27 42.26
CA PRO A 171 22.22 7.42 43.12
C PRO A 171 20.74 7.40 42.71
N SER A 172 20.17 6.21 42.55
CA SER A 172 18.78 6.01 42.10
C SER A 172 18.19 4.70 42.62
N GLU A 173 16.87 4.69 42.88
CA GLU A 173 16.12 3.47 43.16
C GLU A 173 15.16 3.19 42.01
N VAL A 174 15.24 1.98 41.46
CA VAL A 174 14.57 1.58 40.23
C VAL A 174 13.72 0.36 40.53
N LYS A 175 12.41 0.47 40.34
CA LYS A 175 11.48 -0.64 40.47
C LYS A 175 10.94 -1.03 39.11
N LEU A 176 11.11 -2.29 38.75
CA LEU A 176 10.52 -2.85 37.55
C LEU A 176 9.02 -3.06 37.78
N ILE A 177 8.19 -2.40 36.96
CA ILE A 177 6.72 -2.55 37.01
C ILE A 177 6.28 -3.61 36.00
N SER A 178 6.89 -3.60 34.82
CA SER A 178 6.64 -4.58 33.75
C SER A 178 7.85 -4.70 32.83
N ASP A 179 7.77 -5.60 31.85
CA ASP A 179 8.82 -5.84 30.84
C ASP A 179 9.01 -4.66 29.87
N LEU A 180 8.20 -3.62 30.03
CA LEU A 180 8.20 -2.39 29.23
C LEU A 180 8.18 -1.12 30.08
N SER A 181 8.10 -1.21 31.41
CA SER A 181 7.95 -0.03 32.25
C SER A 181 8.66 -0.15 33.58
N VAL A 182 9.33 0.94 33.93
CA VAL A 182 10.13 1.07 35.14
C VAL A 182 9.72 2.34 35.85
N LYS A 183 9.62 2.26 37.17
CA LYS A 183 9.46 3.43 38.02
C LYS A 183 10.78 3.74 38.70
N MET A 184 11.25 4.96 38.51
CA MET A 184 12.47 5.47 39.14
C MET A 184 12.10 6.50 40.21
N ASP A 185 12.64 6.31 41.41
CA ASP A 185 12.54 7.24 42.52
C ASP A 185 13.93 7.86 42.76
N GLY A 186 14.14 9.07 42.19
CA GLY A 186 15.42 9.81 42.21
C GLY A 186 16.43 9.35 41.14
N GLY A 187 17.17 10.31 40.56
CA GLY A 187 18.16 10.07 39.48
C GLY A 187 17.84 10.83 38.18
N LEU A 188 18.77 10.81 37.23
CA LEU A 188 18.56 11.23 35.83
C LEU A 188 18.52 9.96 34.96
N ALA A 189 17.57 9.89 34.04
CA ALA A 189 17.39 8.81 33.07
C ALA A 189 17.44 9.37 31.65
#